data_AF-A0A174BRY5-F1
#
_entry.id   AF-A0A174BRY5-F1
#
_cell.length_a   1.000
_cell.length_b   1.000
_cell.length_c   1.000
_cell.angle_alpha   90.00
_cell.angle_beta   90.00
_cell.angle_gamma   90.00
#
_symmetry.space_group_name_H-M   'P 1'
#
loop_
_entity.id
_entity.type
_entity.pdbx_description
1 polymer ?
#
loop_
_entity_poly.entity_id
_entity_poly.type
_entity_poly.pdbx_seq_one_letter_code
_entity_poly.pdbx_strand_id
1 'polypeptide(L)'
;MVYREGKLLAAIGIPIGLVIGNVIGYFLVSAGWYWLTTLCVPVGGGLFAFIIVMIAIHTPVKRAAAVSQLEALRYSDYQGKMKESSVLHRKITPALLAKMNLSRQKAKSTLTILSLSLGGVLVVLISTMLVSYDGVAEARGRVFPVGEFNIQLNANQSWDTADIYLSGLQQKNLLNPDFVNAVESIDGVTGIKRWYYADAEYRVNGNSGNWIQGFCRDEQQNLEKERVAGTIDYDESILLLFISVDDCIDIFGNPADCAVYLDFLRNWKSEKAISC
;
A
#
# COMPACT_ATOMS: atom_id res chain seq x y z
N MET A 1 18.30 38.25 -14.09
CA MET A 1 18.91 38.20 -12.74
C MET A 1 18.24 37.13 -11.88
N VAL A 2 16.95 37.26 -11.55
CA VAL A 2 16.20 36.32 -10.69
C VAL A 2 16.26 34.84 -11.12
N TYR A 3 16.18 34.52 -12.42
CA TYR A 3 16.28 33.13 -12.89
C TYR A 3 17.68 32.52 -12.66
N ARG A 4 18.75 33.33 -12.71
CA ARG A 4 20.12 32.87 -12.45
C ARG A 4 20.31 32.57 -10.96
N GLU A 5 19.79 33.42 -10.09
CA GLU A 5 19.79 33.20 -8.63
C GLU A 5 18.95 31.99 -8.24
N GLY A 6 17.76 31.83 -8.85
CA GLY A 6 16.91 30.66 -8.65
C GLY A 6 17.59 29.33 -9.00
N LYS A 7 18.33 29.29 -10.12
CA LYS A 7 19.14 28.12 -10.48
C LYS A 7 20.29 27.86 -9.50
N LEU A 8 20.96 28.92 -9.02
CA LEU A 8 22.04 28.80 -8.05
C LEU A 8 21.53 28.23 -6.71
N LEU A 9 20.42 28.75 -6.21
CA LEU A 9 19.80 28.27 -4.98
C LEU A 9 19.31 26.82 -5.12
N ALA A 10 18.70 26.47 -6.25
CA ALA A 10 18.30 25.07 -6.52
C ALA A 10 19.52 24.14 -6.59
N ALA A 11 20.62 24.58 -7.22
CA ALA A 11 21.85 23.81 -7.34
C ALA A 11 22.53 23.54 -5.99
N ILE A 12 22.30 24.37 -4.98
CA ILE A 12 22.83 24.18 -3.62
C ILE A 12 21.83 23.42 -2.75
N GLY A 13 20.55 23.80 -2.79
CA GLY A 13 19.51 23.25 -1.91
C GLY A 13 19.14 21.80 -2.24
N ILE A 14 19.09 21.43 -3.53
CA ILE A 14 18.71 20.07 -3.94
C ILE A 14 19.75 19.05 -3.46
N PRO A 15 21.06 19.21 -3.69
CA PRO A 15 22.06 18.27 -3.16
C PRO A 15 22.01 18.14 -1.64
N ILE A 16 21.89 19.25 -0.91
CA ILE A 16 21.81 19.23 0.56
C ILE A 16 20.58 18.45 1.02
N GLY A 17 19.42 18.71 0.42
CA GLY A 17 18.18 17.99 0.75
C GLY A 17 18.27 16.50 0.45
N LEU A 18 18.89 16.12 -0.67
CA LEU A 18 19.12 14.73 -1.02
C LEU A 18 20.04 14.02 -0.02
N VAL A 19 21.13 14.66 0.41
CA VAL A 19 22.04 14.10 1.41
C VAL A 19 21.31 13.88 2.74
N ILE A 20 20.59 14.90 3.24
CA ILE A 20 19.85 14.79 4.50
C ILE A 20 18.77 13.71 4.41
N GLY A 21 17.99 13.67 3.32
CA GLY A 21 16.96 12.66 3.11
C GLY A 21 17.52 11.25 3.06
N ASN A 22 18.70 11.08 2.44
CA ASN A 22 19.37 9.78 2.36
C ASN A 22 19.87 9.32 3.74
N VAL A 23 20.44 10.23 4.54
CA VAL A 23 20.85 9.95 5.93
C VAL A 23 19.65 9.53 6.79
N ILE A 24 18.54 10.25 6.72
CA ILE A 24 17.31 9.90 7.46
C ILE A 24 16.78 8.54 6.99
N GLY A 25 16.76 8.28 5.69
CA GLY A 25 16.32 7.00 5.12
C GLY A 25 17.17 5.83 5.61
N TYR A 26 18.49 6.01 5.71
CA TYR A 26 19.40 5.00 6.26
C TYR A 26 19.07 4.64 7.71
N PHE A 27 18.75 5.64 8.55
CA PHE A 27 18.36 5.39 9.94
C PHE A 27 16.99 4.73 10.09
N LEU A 28 16.06 4.94 9.15
CA LEU A 28 14.73 4.33 9.19
C LEU A 28 14.73 2.88 8.71
N VAL A 29 15.42 2.56 7.62
CA VAL A 29 15.43 1.21 7.03
C VAL A 29 16.84 0.87 6.53
N SER A 30 17.71 0.45 7.44
CA SER A 30 19.10 0.11 7.14
C SER A 30 19.26 -1.15 6.27
N ALA A 31 18.33 -2.11 6.37
CA ALA A 31 18.38 -3.38 5.65
C ALA A 31 18.03 -3.29 4.16
N GLY A 32 17.39 -2.19 3.72
CA GLY A 32 16.96 -1.98 2.32
C GLY A 32 17.98 -1.23 1.46
N TRP A 33 19.21 -1.05 1.95
CA TRP A 33 20.18 -0.12 1.35
C TRP A 33 20.99 -0.78 0.22
N TYR A 34 20.46 -0.69 -1.00
CA TYR A 34 21.17 -1.09 -2.21
C TYR A 34 21.85 0.11 -2.87
N TRP A 35 23.14 -0.03 -3.22
CA TRP A 35 23.93 1.09 -3.73
C TRP A 35 23.36 1.68 -5.05
N LEU A 36 22.82 0.83 -5.93
CA LEU A 36 22.21 1.23 -7.20
C LEU A 36 20.93 2.04 -7.01
N THR A 37 20.03 1.59 -6.12
CA THR A 37 18.78 2.31 -5.85
C THR A 37 19.05 3.62 -5.12
N THR A 38 20.02 3.60 -4.19
CA THR A 38 20.48 4.76 -3.43
C THR A 38 21.13 5.83 -4.31
N LEU A 39 21.59 5.49 -5.53
CA LEU A 39 22.14 6.45 -6.48
C LEU A 39 21.11 6.89 -7.53
N CYS A 40 20.35 5.96 -8.10
CA CYS A 40 19.36 6.25 -9.15
C CYS A 40 18.16 7.05 -8.63
N VAL A 41 17.63 6.70 -7.45
CA VAL A 41 16.42 7.35 -6.90
C VAL A 41 16.67 8.82 -6.54
N PRO A 42 17.77 9.19 -5.85
CA PRO A 42 18.07 10.59 -5.59
C PRO A 42 18.33 11.43 -6.84
N VAL A 43 18.94 10.84 -7.87
CA VAL A 43 19.15 11.54 -9.16
C VAL A 43 17.80 11.85 -9.81
N GLY A 44 16.88 10.88 -9.86
CA GLY A 44 15.53 11.09 -10.36
C GLY A 44 14.76 12.13 -9.55
N GLY A 45 14.78 12.01 -8.22
CA GLY A 45 14.14 12.96 -7.30
C GLY A 45 14.72 14.38 -7.41
N GLY A 46 16.03 14.50 -7.57
CA GLY A 46 16.71 15.78 -7.76
C GLY A 46 16.33 16.46 -9.06
N LEU A 47 16.24 15.71 -10.17
CA LEU A 47 15.81 16.24 -11.46
C LEU A 47 14.35 16.69 -11.41
N PHE A 48 13.48 15.92 -10.76
CA PHE A 48 12.08 16.29 -10.55
C PHE A 48 11.94 17.56 -9.69
N ALA A 49 12.67 17.64 -8.58
CA ALA A 49 12.69 18.84 -7.72
C ALA A 49 13.19 20.07 -8.50
N PHE A 50 14.21 19.91 -9.34
CA PHE A 50 14.71 20.99 -10.18
C PHE A 50 13.64 21.51 -11.15
N ILE A 51 12.89 20.62 -11.82
CA ILE A 51 11.79 20.99 -12.71
C ILE A 51 10.72 21.80 -11.95
N ILE A 52 10.32 21.34 -10.76
CA ILE A 52 9.33 22.03 -9.93
C ILE A 52 9.80 23.44 -9.58
N VAL A 53 11.06 23.59 -9.13
CA VAL A 53 11.61 24.91 -8.79
C VAL A 53 11.60 25.84 -9.99
N MET A 54 11.94 25.34 -11.18
CA MET A 54 11.91 26.15 -12.40
C MET A 54 10.48 26.59 -12.76
N ILE A 55 9.48 25.71 -12.63
CA ILE A 55 8.06 26.06 -12.85
C ILE A 55 7.60 27.11 -11.83
N ALA A 56 7.93 26.92 -10.56
CA ALA A 56 7.53 27.82 -9.47
C ALA A 56 8.08 29.24 -9.64
N ILE A 57 9.32 29.36 -10.14
CA ILE A 57 9.97 30.66 -10.38
C ILE A 57 9.46 31.33 -11.68
N HIS A 58 8.98 30.55 -12.64
CA HIS A 58 8.58 31.06 -13.95
C HIS A 58 7.45 32.09 -13.86
N THR A 59 6.37 31.77 -13.14
CA THR A 59 5.20 32.66 -13.01
C THR A 59 5.51 34.00 -12.33
N PRO A 60 6.18 34.07 -11.17
CA PRO A 60 6.52 35.35 -10.54
C PRO A 60 7.53 36.16 -11.37
N VAL A 61 8.54 35.51 -11.97
CA VAL A 61 9.54 36.21 -12.80
C VAL A 61 8.89 36.82 -14.04
N LYS A 62 8.03 36.07 -14.74
CA LYS A 62 7.31 36.59 -15.92
C LYS A 62 6.45 37.80 -15.57
N ARG A 63 5.79 37.79 -14.41
CA ARG A 63 4.97 38.91 -13.95
C ARG A 63 5.82 40.11 -13.54
N ALA A 64 6.94 39.91 -12.85
CA ALA A 64 7.84 40.99 -12.47
C ALA A 64 8.52 41.64 -13.68
N ALA A 65 8.90 40.84 -14.69
CA ALA A 65 9.53 41.33 -15.91
C ALA A 65 8.58 42.12 -16.82
N ALA A 66 7.27 41.94 -16.68
CA ALA A 66 6.26 42.66 -17.45
C ALA A 66 5.98 44.08 -16.92
N VAL A 67 6.46 44.43 -15.73
CA VAL A 67 6.20 45.76 -15.13
C VAL A 67 7.32 46.72 -15.53
N SER A 68 6.99 47.74 -16.32
CA SER A 68 7.90 48.83 -16.66
C SER A 68 8.15 49.74 -15.43
N GLN A 69 9.34 50.36 -15.33
CA GLN A 69 9.67 51.31 -14.25
C GLN A 69 8.68 52.48 -14.14
N LEU A 70 8.02 52.86 -15.25
CA LEU A 70 6.97 53.87 -15.30
C LEU A 70 5.60 53.38 -14.80
N GLU A 71 5.30 52.08 -14.94
CA GLU A 71 4.09 51.46 -14.39
C GLU A 71 4.21 51.18 -12.88
N ALA A 72 5.42 51.02 -12.36
CA ALA A 72 5.67 50.87 -10.93
C ALA A 72 5.28 52.13 -10.12
N LEU A 73 5.46 53.32 -10.71
CA LEU A 73 5.04 54.60 -10.10
C LEU A 73 3.52 54.81 -10.16
N ARG A 74 2.84 54.15 -11.10
CA ARG A 74 1.38 54.18 -11.28
C ARG A 74 0.71 52.86 -10.88
N TYR A 75 1.42 52.03 -10.11
CA TYR A 75 1.01 50.66 -9.82
C TYR A 75 -0.17 50.67 -8.85
N SER A 76 -1.36 50.43 -9.39
CA SER A 76 -2.52 50.01 -8.62
C SER A 76 -2.73 48.52 -8.90
N ASP A 77 -2.62 47.67 -7.87
CA ASP A 77 -2.82 46.19 -7.92
C ASP A 77 -4.28 45.81 -8.28
N TYR A 78 -5.14 46.79 -8.59
CA TYR A 78 -6.52 46.61 -8.98
C TYR A 78 -6.78 47.19 -10.37
N GLN A 79 -6.89 46.32 -11.38
CA GLN A 79 -7.25 46.72 -12.75
C GLN A 79 -8.76 46.61 -13.06
N GLY A 80 -9.60 46.38 -12.05
CA GLY A 80 -11.05 46.38 -12.22
C GLY A 80 -11.62 47.80 -12.34
N LYS A 81 -12.75 47.96 -13.05
CA LYS A 81 -13.51 49.23 -13.01
C LYS A 81 -13.78 49.59 -11.55
N MET A 82 -13.31 50.77 -11.11
CA MET A 82 -13.70 51.32 -9.80
C MET A 82 -15.23 51.40 -9.78
N LYS A 83 -15.87 50.49 -9.04
CA LYS A 83 -17.28 50.66 -8.70
C LYS A 83 -17.33 51.78 -7.67
N GLU A 84 -17.85 52.94 -8.07
CA GLU A 84 -18.21 53.97 -7.11
C GLU A 84 -19.23 53.40 -6.12
N SER A 85 -18.96 53.63 -4.84
CA SER A 85 -19.90 53.32 -3.77
C SER A 85 -21.01 54.35 -3.85
N SER A 86 -22.27 53.93 -4.03
CA SER A 86 -23.41 54.86 -3.97
C SER A 86 -23.72 55.34 -2.55
N VAL A 87 -22.91 54.95 -1.56
CA VAL A 87 -23.10 55.29 -0.14
C VAL A 87 -21.94 56.17 0.33
N LEU A 88 -22.27 57.40 0.73
CA LEU A 88 -21.36 58.47 1.14
C LEU A 88 -20.67 58.22 2.48
N HIS A 89 -21.26 57.43 3.38
CA HIS A 89 -20.72 57.11 4.72
C HIS A 89 -20.82 55.60 5.00
N ARG A 90 -19.67 54.96 5.21
CA ARG A 90 -19.59 53.55 5.63
C ARG A 90 -18.76 53.43 6.90
N LYS A 91 -19.20 52.60 7.85
CA LYS A 91 -18.37 52.21 8.99
C LYS A 91 -17.08 51.51 8.51
N ILE A 92 -15.95 52.11 8.81
CA ILE A 92 -14.62 51.56 8.53
C ILE A 92 -14.28 50.59 9.66
N THR A 93 -14.74 49.36 9.55
CA THR A 93 -14.38 48.27 10.47
C THR A 93 -13.33 47.37 9.79
N PRO A 94 -12.32 46.85 10.52
CA PRO A 94 -11.29 45.98 9.93
C PRO A 94 -11.84 44.81 9.12
N ALA A 95 -12.93 44.18 9.58
CA ALA A 95 -13.60 43.09 8.87
C ALA A 95 -14.24 43.51 7.54
N LEU A 96 -14.79 44.73 7.47
CA LEU A 96 -15.40 45.28 6.25
C LEU A 96 -14.33 45.62 5.21
N LEU A 97 -13.17 46.14 5.66
CA LEU A 97 -12.01 46.38 4.82
C LEU A 97 -11.40 45.09 4.29
N ALA A 98 -11.24 44.06 5.14
CA ALA A 98 -10.78 42.74 4.74
C ALA A 98 -11.69 42.11 3.69
N LYS A 99 -13.02 42.13 3.92
CA LYS A 99 -14.01 41.63 2.95
C LYS A 99 -13.92 42.35 1.61
N MET A 100 -13.74 43.66 1.61
CA MET A 100 -13.55 44.44 0.39
C MET A 100 -12.28 44.02 -0.35
N ASN A 101 -11.17 43.84 0.35
CA ASN A 101 -9.89 43.45 -0.25
C ASN A 101 -9.97 42.04 -0.88
N LEU A 102 -10.48 41.06 -0.12
CA LEU A 102 -10.66 39.68 -0.60
C LEU A 102 -11.61 39.62 -1.81
N SER A 103 -12.70 40.39 -1.78
CA SER A 103 -13.66 40.44 -2.89
C SER A 103 -13.13 41.11 -4.16
N ARG A 104 -12.14 42.00 -4.04
CA ARG A 104 -11.48 42.67 -5.18
C ARG A 104 -10.47 41.75 -5.85
N GLN A 105 -9.80 40.89 -5.09
CA GLN A 105 -8.78 39.96 -5.59
C GLN A 105 -9.22 38.50 -5.53
N LYS A 106 -10.41 38.20 -6.10
CA LYS A 106 -11.06 36.88 -5.98
C LYS A 106 -10.15 35.71 -6.34
N ALA A 107 -9.41 35.79 -7.44
CA ALA A 107 -8.53 34.69 -7.85
C ALA A 107 -7.41 34.40 -6.84
N LYS A 108 -6.73 35.44 -6.34
CA LYS A 108 -5.67 35.30 -5.32
C LYS A 108 -6.26 34.80 -4.00
N SER A 109 -7.37 35.40 -3.55
CA SER A 109 -8.04 35.03 -2.31
C SER A 109 -8.58 33.59 -2.33
N THR A 110 -9.24 33.18 -3.41
CA THR A 110 -9.78 31.82 -3.54
C THR A 110 -8.65 30.78 -3.56
N LEU A 111 -7.55 31.05 -4.26
CA LEU A 111 -6.40 30.15 -4.29
C LEU A 111 -5.80 29.94 -2.90
N THR A 112 -5.61 31.02 -2.13
CA THR A 112 -5.09 30.94 -0.76
C THR A 112 -6.03 30.18 0.17
N ILE A 113 -7.34 30.47 0.10
CA ILE A 113 -8.35 29.78 0.93
C ILE A 113 -8.36 28.29 0.60
N LEU A 114 -8.37 27.91 -0.68
CA LEU A 114 -8.33 26.51 -1.11
C LEU A 114 -7.06 25.80 -0.65
N SER A 115 -5.90 26.46 -0.76
CA SER A 115 -4.63 25.89 -0.31
C SER A 115 -4.61 25.67 1.21
N LEU A 116 -5.05 26.66 2.00
CA LEU A 116 -5.13 26.53 3.45
C LEU A 116 -6.15 25.49 3.89
N SER A 117 -7.33 25.44 3.23
CA SER A 117 -8.34 24.44 3.55
C SER A 117 -7.86 23.02 3.23
N LEU A 118 -7.19 22.82 2.09
CA LEU A 118 -6.66 21.52 1.72
C LEU A 118 -5.57 21.07 2.69
N GLY A 119 -4.67 21.99 3.08
CA GLY A 119 -3.65 21.72 4.10
C GLY A 119 -4.26 21.33 5.45
N GLY A 120 -5.28 22.06 5.89
CA GLY A 120 -5.99 21.76 7.14
C GLY A 120 -6.68 20.40 7.12
N VAL A 121 -7.41 20.09 6.05
CA VAL A 121 -8.08 18.79 5.89
C VAL A 121 -7.06 17.65 5.85
N LEU A 122 -5.94 17.83 5.13
CA LEU A 122 -4.90 16.80 5.04
C LEU A 122 -4.29 16.49 6.42
N VAL A 123 -4.01 17.51 7.23
CA VAL A 123 -3.50 17.34 8.60
C VAL A 123 -4.49 16.58 9.47
N VAL A 124 -5.78 16.92 9.40
CA VAL A 124 -6.82 16.23 10.17
C VAL A 124 -6.96 14.77 9.73
N LEU A 125 -6.92 14.50 8.42
CA LEU A 125 -7.01 13.14 7.88
C LEU A 125 -5.83 12.28 8.35
N ILE A 126 -4.60 12.77 8.21
CA ILE A 126 -3.40 12.02 8.65
C ILE A 126 -3.45 11.78 10.16
N SER A 127 -3.81 12.80 10.94
CA SER A 127 -3.91 12.66 12.40
C SER A 127 -4.97 11.64 12.79
N THR A 128 -6.14 11.66 12.14
CA THR A 128 -7.21 10.70 12.39
C THR A 128 -6.77 9.29 12.01
N MET A 129 -6.10 9.10 10.87
CA MET A 129 -5.60 7.78 10.48
C MET A 129 -4.59 7.23 11.48
N LEU A 130 -3.66 8.07 11.95
CA LEU A 130 -2.65 7.66 12.94
C LEU A 130 -3.28 7.33 14.30
N VAL A 131 -4.28 8.08 14.74
CA VAL A 131 -4.96 7.84 16.03
C VAL A 131 -5.91 6.63 15.97
N SER A 132 -6.58 6.42 14.84
CA SER A 132 -7.48 5.29 14.65
C SER A 132 -6.77 3.98 14.33
N TYR A 133 -5.44 4.00 14.15
CA TYR A 133 -4.68 2.82 13.81
C TYR A 133 -4.49 1.92 15.04
N ASP A 134 -5.20 0.79 15.06
CA ASP A 134 -4.99 -0.29 16.03
C ASP A 134 -4.20 -1.42 15.39
N GLY A 135 -2.89 -1.43 15.63
CA GLY A 135 -2.00 -2.47 15.12
C GLY A 135 -2.30 -3.86 15.68
N VAL A 136 -2.90 -3.97 16.88
CA VAL A 136 -3.26 -5.26 17.47
C VAL A 136 -4.49 -5.81 16.75
N ALA A 137 -5.51 -4.98 16.54
CA ALA A 137 -6.69 -5.38 15.79
C ALA A 137 -6.34 -5.75 14.34
N GLU A 138 -5.43 -5.02 13.69
CA GLU A 138 -4.98 -5.39 12.34
C GLU A 138 -4.19 -6.70 12.33
N ALA A 139 -3.23 -6.87 13.24
CA ALA A 139 -2.45 -8.09 13.34
C ALA A 139 -3.35 -9.31 13.60
N ARG A 140 -4.31 -9.19 14.52
CA ARG A 140 -5.31 -10.24 14.79
C ARG A 140 -6.24 -10.46 13.60
N GLY A 141 -6.66 -9.42 12.88
CA GLY A 141 -7.57 -9.56 11.75
C GLY A 141 -6.95 -10.19 10.51
N ARG A 142 -5.64 -10.02 10.29
CA ARG A 142 -4.97 -10.46 9.05
C ARG A 142 -3.95 -11.57 9.23
N VAL A 143 -3.07 -11.44 10.21
CA VAL A 143 -1.84 -12.26 10.29
C VAL A 143 -1.95 -13.35 11.37
N PHE A 144 -2.64 -13.03 12.46
CA PHE A 144 -2.70 -13.81 13.69
C PHE A 144 -4.15 -14.00 14.20
N PRO A 145 -5.07 -14.53 13.37
CA PRO A 145 -6.49 -14.64 13.75
C PRO A 145 -6.75 -15.62 14.89
N VAL A 146 -5.95 -16.68 15.02
CA VAL A 146 -6.20 -17.77 15.96
C VAL A 146 -5.04 -17.98 16.95
N GLY A 147 -3.84 -17.47 16.66
CA GLY A 147 -2.66 -17.69 17.50
C GLY A 147 -1.64 -16.56 17.37
N GLU A 148 -0.60 -16.59 18.20
CA GLU A 148 0.42 -15.52 18.28
C GLU A 148 1.62 -15.78 17.37
N PHE A 149 1.78 -17.02 16.92
CA PHE A 149 2.86 -17.44 16.04
C PHE A 149 2.27 -18.14 14.80
N ASN A 150 2.85 -17.83 13.64
CA ASN A 150 2.54 -18.47 12.37
C ASN A 150 3.81 -19.17 11.90
N ILE A 151 3.72 -20.49 11.76
CA ILE A 151 4.80 -21.33 11.25
C ILE A 151 4.39 -21.79 9.87
N GLN A 152 5.11 -21.33 8.86
CA GLN A 152 4.84 -21.63 7.47
C GLN A 152 6.10 -22.08 6.76
N LEU A 153 5.94 -22.95 5.77
CA LEU A 153 7.01 -23.30 4.86
C LEU A 153 7.34 -22.06 4.01
N ASN A 154 8.62 -21.71 3.96
CA ASN A 154 9.07 -20.54 3.24
C ASN A 154 9.67 -20.95 1.89
N ALA A 155 8.93 -20.67 0.82
CA ALA A 155 9.40 -20.75 -0.55
C ALA A 155 9.62 -19.32 -1.10
N ASN A 156 10.49 -18.55 -0.44
CA ASN A 156 10.78 -17.18 -0.85
C ASN A 156 11.31 -17.18 -2.29
N GLN A 157 10.77 -16.34 -3.16
CA GLN A 157 11.24 -16.17 -4.54
C GLN A 157 12.36 -15.12 -4.56
N SER A 158 13.47 -15.40 -3.87
CA SER A 158 14.72 -14.65 -4.05
C SER A 158 15.53 -15.27 -5.19
N TRP A 159 16.50 -14.54 -5.75
CA TRP A 159 17.39 -15.07 -6.80
C TRP A 159 18.07 -16.38 -6.40
N ASP A 160 18.40 -16.55 -5.12
CA ASP A 160 19.06 -17.75 -4.60
C ASP A 160 18.11 -18.94 -4.32
N THR A 161 16.79 -18.71 -4.36
CA THR A 161 15.76 -19.70 -3.97
C THR A 161 14.68 -19.90 -5.05
N ALA A 162 14.94 -19.43 -6.28
CA ALA A 162 14.01 -19.53 -7.42
C ALA A 162 13.63 -20.97 -7.80
N ASP A 163 14.51 -21.95 -7.53
CA ASP A 163 14.27 -23.37 -7.80
C ASP A 163 13.51 -24.10 -6.66
N ILE A 164 13.19 -23.38 -5.56
CA ILE A 164 12.50 -23.95 -4.40
C ILE A 164 11.02 -23.63 -4.50
N TYR A 165 10.24 -24.60 -4.97
CA TYR A 165 8.79 -24.55 -4.98
C TYR A 165 8.20 -24.95 -3.63
N LEU A 166 7.11 -24.28 -3.22
CA LEU A 166 6.42 -24.57 -1.96
C LEU A 166 5.93 -26.02 -1.91
N SER A 167 5.39 -26.51 -3.02
CA SER A 167 4.97 -27.90 -3.21
C SER A 167 6.10 -28.90 -2.90
N GLY A 168 7.30 -28.65 -3.40
CA GLY A 168 8.48 -29.48 -3.12
C GLY A 168 8.86 -29.50 -1.64
N LEU A 169 8.59 -28.44 -0.88
CA LEU A 169 8.75 -28.42 0.58
C LEU A 169 7.62 -29.16 1.29
N GLN A 170 6.39 -29.08 0.78
CA GLN A 170 5.24 -29.78 1.33
C GLN A 170 5.38 -31.32 1.19
N GLN A 171 5.93 -31.82 0.07
CA GLN A 171 6.20 -33.26 -0.12
C GLN A 171 7.13 -33.85 0.94
N LYS A 172 8.02 -33.03 1.51
CA LYS A 172 8.95 -33.49 2.54
C LYS A 172 8.27 -33.70 3.89
N ASN A 173 6.98 -33.36 4.02
CA ASN A 173 6.18 -33.51 5.23
C ASN A 173 6.90 -32.99 6.49
N LEU A 174 7.44 -31.77 6.41
CA LEU A 174 8.25 -31.19 7.48
C LEU A 174 7.42 -30.80 8.72
N LEU A 175 6.13 -30.52 8.54
CA LEU A 175 5.18 -30.19 9.60
C LEU A 175 4.37 -31.44 10.02
N ASN A 176 5.07 -32.55 10.22
CA ASN A 176 4.49 -33.85 10.56
C ASN A 176 3.98 -33.91 12.03
N PRO A 177 3.31 -35.00 12.45
CA PRO A 177 2.82 -35.14 13.82
C PRO A 177 3.91 -35.04 14.89
N ASP A 178 5.13 -35.51 14.62
CA ASP A 178 6.25 -35.40 15.57
C ASP A 178 6.63 -33.94 15.83
N PHE A 179 6.66 -33.11 14.77
CA PHE A 179 6.86 -31.67 14.89
C PHE A 179 5.74 -31.02 15.70
N VAL A 180 4.48 -31.39 15.46
CA VAL A 180 3.34 -30.86 16.22
C VAL A 180 3.46 -31.22 17.70
N ASN A 181 3.72 -32.48 18.02
CA ASN A 181 3.91 -32.94 19.39
C ASN A 181 5.07 -32.22 20.09
N ALA A 182 6.17 -31.99 19.36
CA ALA A 182 7.31 -31.23 19.87
C ALA A 182 6.92 -29.78 20.20
N VAL A 183 6.13 -29.12 19.35
CA VAL A 183 5.66 -27.75 19.60
C VAL A 183 4.65 -27.70 20.75
N GLU A 184 3.71 -28.64 20.83
CA GLU A 184 2.74 -28.72 21.94
C GLU A 184 3.41 -28.99 23.29
N SER A 185 4.56 -29.65 23.30
CA SER A 185 5.32 -29.92 24.52
C SER A 185 6.05 -28.68 25.09
N ILE A 186 6.11 -27.58 24.34
CA ILE A 186 6.74 -26.33 24.78
C ILE A 186 5.85 -25.66 25.83
N ASP A 187 6.44 -25.33 26.97
CA ASP A 187 5.75 -24.60 28.04
C ASP A 187 5.19 -23.26 27.53
N GLY A 188 3.89 -23.03 27.78
CA GLY A 188 3.16 -21.85 27.29
C GLY A 188 2.38 -22.04 25.98
N VAL A 189 2.53 -23.18 25.27
CA VAL A 189 1.69 -23.48 24.10
C VAL A 189 0.34 -24.01 24.56
N THR A 190 -0.73 -23.26 24.28
CA THR A 190 -2.11 -23.63 24.68
C THR A 190 -2.85 -24.45 23.62
N GLY A 191 -2.32 -24.49 22.39
CA GLY A 191 -2.92 -25.24 21.29
C GLY A 191 -2.32 -24.84 19.93
N ILE A 192 -2.55 -25.68 18.94
CA ILE A 192 -2.09 -25.50 17.57
C ILE A 192 -3.30 -25.56 16.63
N LYS A 193 -3.40 -24.58 15.73
CA LYS A 193 -4.36 -24.63 14.61
C LYS A 193 -3.60 -24.85 13.32
N ARG A 194 -3.99 -25.88 12.57
CA ARG A 194 -3.40 -26.20 11.27
C ARG A 194 -4.19 -25.52 10.16
N TRP A 195 -3.47 -25.00 9.17
CA TRP A 195 -4.04 -24.51 7.92
C TRP A 195 -3.38 -25.23 6.74
N TYR A 196 -4.19 -25.63 5.78
CA TYR A 196 -3.75 -26.33 4.59
C TYR A 196 -4.00 -25.45 3.38
N TYR A 197 -2.97 -25.19 2.60
CA TYR A 197 -3.10 -24.55 1.30
C TYR A 197 -2.08 -25.13 0.33
N ALA A 198 -2.39 -25.09 -0.95
CA ALA A 198 -1.49 -25.47 -2.03
C ALA A 198 -1.52 -24.38 -3.10
N ASP A 199 -0.37 -24.07 -3.70
CA ASP A 199 -0.32 -23.19 -4.86
C ASP A 199 -1.01 -23.91 -6.03
N ALA A 200 -1.95 -23.21 -6.66
CA ALA A 200 -2.78 -23.78 -7.72
C ALA A 200 -3.40 -22.64 -8.54
N GLU A 201 -3.19 -22.63 -9.84
CA GLU A 201 -3.88 -21.70 -10.71
C GLU A 201 -5.28 -22.26 -11.02
N TYR A 202 -6.33 -21.51 -10.73
CA TYR A 202 -7.69 -21.92 -11.08
C TYR A 202 -8.45 -20.80 -11.76
N ARG A 203 -9.42 -21.16 -12.61
CA ARG A 203 -10.37 -20.23 -13.24
C ARG A 203 -11.77 -20.77 -13.09
N VAL A 204 -12.57 -20.17 -12.21
CA VAL A 204 -13.94 -20.58 -11.92
C VAL A 204 -14.86 -19.37 -12.04
N ASN A 205 -15.90 -19.45 -12.87
CA ASN A 205 -16.92 -18.40 -13.06
C ASN A 205 -16.34 -17.00 -13.36
N GLY A 206 -15.25 -16.92 -14.13
CA GLY A 206 -14.58 -15.66 -14.46
C GLY A 206 -13.64 -15.12 -13.38
N ASN A 207 -13.56 -15.78 -12.22
CA ASN A 207 -12.57 -15.49 -11.18
C ASN A 207 -11.34 -16.38 -11.36
N SER A 208 -10.17 -15.80 -11.18
CA SER A 208 -8.89 -16.53 -11.18
C SER A 208 -8.19 -16.38 -9.84
N GLY A 209 -7.58 -17.45 -9.36
CA GLY A 209 -6.72 -17.47 -8.17
C GLY A 209 -5.49 -18.33 -8.39
N ASN A 210 -4.51 -18.20 -7.50
CA ASN A 210 -3.20 -18.83 -7.58
C ASN A 210 -2.88 -19.73 -6.37
N TRP A 211 -3.85 -19.96 -5.50
CA TRP A 211 -3.76 -20.90 -4.37
C TRP A 211 -5.15 -21.46 -4.06
N ILE A 212 -5.19 -22.68 -3.53
CA ILE A 212 -6.39 -23.34 -3.05
C ILE A 212 -6.21 -23.66 -1.57
N GLN A 213 -7.24 -23.41 -0.78
CA GLN A 213 -7.28 -23.74 0.65
C GLN A 213 -7.97 -25.08 0.86
N GLY A 214 -7.35 -25.97 1.65
CA GLY A 214 -8.01 -27.15 2.20
C GLY A 214 -8.76 -26.80 3.48
N PHE A 215 -9.81 -27.57 3.80
CA PHE A 215 -10.61 -27.41 5.02
C PHE A 215 -10.64 -28.70 5.83
N CYS A 216 -10.67 -28.58 7.16
CA CYS A 216 -10.77 -29.72 8.06
C CYS A 216 -12.23 -30.05 8.44
N ARG A 217 -12.47 -31.24 8.99
CA ARG A 217 -13.84 -31.74 9.30
C ARG A 217 -14.54 -30.87 10.35
N ASP A 218 -13.79 -30.28 11.26
CA ASP A 218 -14.26 -29.29 12.24
C ASP A 218 -14.71 -27.96 11.61
N GLU A 219 -14.28 -27.67 10.38
CA GLU A 219 -14.61 -26.44 9.65
C GLU A 219 -15.80 -26.60 8.69
N GLN A 220 -16.29 -27.84 8.51
CA GLN A 220 -17.45 -28.15 7.66
C GLN A 220 -18.70 -27.35 8.07
N GLN A 221 -18.95 -27.20 9.37
CA GLN A 221 -20.09 -26.44 9.88
C GLN A 221 -20.03 -24.94 9.54
N ASN A 222 -18.83 -24.38 9.35
CA ASN A 222 -18.67 -22.99 8.94
C ASN A 222 -18.96 -22.83 7.44
N LEU A 223 -18.52 -23.79 6.62
CA LEU A 223 -18.82 -23.82 5.19
C LEU A 223 -20.32 -24.03 4.92
N GLU A 224 -21.00 -24.83 5.74
CA GLU A 224 -22.45 -25.02 5.64
C GLU A 224 -23.24 -23.74 5.92
N LYS A 225 -22.74 -22.85 6.80
CA LYS A 225 -23.38 -21.57 7.12
C LYS A 225 -23.27 -20.54 6.00
N GLU A 226 -22.18 -20.58 5.23
CA GLU A 226 -21.93 -19.65 4.11
C GLU A 226 -22.31 -20.23 2.74
N ARG A 227 -23.01 -21.36 2.73
CA ARG A 227 -23.42 -22.08 1.53
C ARG A 227 -24.39 -21.26 0.67
N VAL A 228 -24.06 -21.12 -0.61
CA VAL A 228 -24.96 -20.54 -1.64
C VAL A 228 -25.77 -21.62 -2.39
N ALA A 229 -25.18 -22.80 -2.69
CA ALA A 229 -25.84 -23.97 -3.33
C ALA A 229 -25.00 -25.28 -3.19
N GLY A 230 -25.58 -26.48 -3.42
CA GLY A 230 -24.88 -27.80 -3.45
C GLY A 230 -24.59 -28.46 -2.09
N THR A 231 -24.51 -29.80 -1.95
CA THR A 231 -24.28 -30.46 -0.64
C THR A 231 -22.81 -30.46 -0.23
N ILE A 232 -22.52 -30.18 1.04
CA ILE A 232 -21.17 -30.24 1.62
C ILE A 232 -21.14 -31.47 2.54
N ASP A 233 -20.70 -32.61 2.02
CA ASP A 233 -20.46 -33.82 2.80
C ASP A 233 -18.95 -34.04 2.82
N TYR A 234 -18.26 -34.00 3.95
CA TYR A 234 -16.80 -34.19 4.03
C TYR A 234 -16.29 -35.47 3.33
N ASP A 235 -17.09 -36.53 3.27
CA ASP A 235 -16.72 -37.80 2.64
C ASP A 235 -17.04 -37.84 1.12
N GLU A 236 -18.01 -37.05 0.62
CA GLU A 236 -18.28 -36.84 -0.84
C GLU A 236 -17.64 -35.56 -1.43
N SER A 237 -17.29 -34.58 -0.60
CA SER A 237 -16.64 -33.32 -0.96
C SER A 237 -15.13 -33.45 -1.07
N ILE A 238 -14.62 -34.68 -0.91
CA ILE A 238 -13.43 -35.11 -1.62
C ILE A 238 -13.76 -35.01 -3.11
N LEU A 239 -13.39 -33.86 -3.69
CA LEU A 239 -13.26 -33.64 -5.13
C LEU A 239 -14.56 -33.31 -5.89
N LEU A 240 -15.13 -32.12 -5.69
CA LEU A 240 -16.06 -31.56 -6.70
C LEU A 240 -16.02 -30.03 -6.83
N LEU A 241 -14.89 -29.41 -6.50
CA LEU A 241 -14.47 -28.21 -7.22
C LEU A 241 -13.55 -28.63 -8.40
N PHE A 242 -14.20 -29.10 -9.47
CA PHE A 242 -13.80 -28.96 -10.88
C PHE A 242 -12.46 -29.49 -11.42
N ILE A 243 -11.86 -30.59 -10.95
CA ILE A 243 -10.67 -31.12 -11.65
C ILE A 243 -10.72 -32.65 -11.79
N SER A 244 -10.84 -33.13 -13.03
CA SER A 244 -10.55 -34.52 -13.41
C SER A 244 -9.07 -34.79 -13.18
N VAL A 245 -8.71 -35.98 -12.67
CA VAL A 245 -7.30 -36.41 -12.49
C VAL A 245 -6.50 -36.32 -13.81
N ASP A 246 -7.19 -36.43 -14.94
CA ASP A 246 -6.60 -36.32 -16.28
C ASP A 246 -6.21 -34.86 -16.66
N ASP A 247 -6.81 -33.83 -16.03
CA ASP A 247 -6.58 -32.40 -16.34
C ASP A 247 -5.62 -31.71 -15.34
N CYS A 248 -5.05 -32.47 -14.39
CA CYS A 248 -4.23 -31.92 -13.31
C CYS A 248 -2.92 -31.27 -13.81
N ILE A 249 -2.33 -31.73 -14.91
CA ILE A 249 -1.11 -31.11 -15.45
C ILE A 249 -1.43 -29.77 -16.13
N ASP A 250 -2.57 -29.67 -16.80
CA ASP A 250 -2.99 -28.46 -17.52
C ASP A 250 -3.38 -27.31 -16.59
N ILE A 251 -3.75 -27.61 -15.34
CA ILE A 251 -4.17 -26.63 -14.34
C ILE A 251 -2.99 -26.16 -13.48
N PHE A 252 -2.09 -27.06 -13.09
CA PHE A 252 -0.96 -26.73 -12.23
C PHE A 252 0.28 -26.28 -13.00
N GLY A 253 0.36 -26.51 -14.31
CA GLY A 253 1.46 -26.07 -15.18
C GLY A 253 2.81 -26.74 -14.90
N ASN A 254 2.96 -27.44 -13.77
CA ASN A 254 4.14 -28.17 -13.36
C ASN A 254 3.77 -29.56 -12.79
N PRO A 255 4.39 -30.65 -13.29
CA PRO A 255 4.15 -32.00 -12.79
C PRO A 255 4.47 -32.20 -11.31
N ALA A 256 5.36 -31.41 -10.70
CA ALA A 256 5.65 -31.49 -9.27
C ALA A 256 4.44 -31.03 -8.42
N ASP A 257 3.80 -29.93 -8.82
CA ASP A 257 2.62 -29.37 -8.13
C ASP A 257 1.41 -30.28 -8.28
N CYS A 258 1.22 -30.85 -9.48
CA CYS A 258 0.20 -31.87 -9.71
C CYS A 258 0.46 -33.15 -8.89
N ALA A 259 1.71 -33.60 -8.77
CA ALA A 259 2.06 -34.72 -7.90
C ALA A 259 1.79 -34.42 -6.42
N VAL A 260 2.03 -33.20 -5.93
CA VAL A 260 1.65 -32.78 -4.57
C VAL A 260 0.16 -32.76 -4.37
N TYR A 261 -0.60 -32.23 -5.33
CA TYR A 261 -2.06 -32.22 -5.24
C TYR A 261 -2.63 -33.64 -5.22
N LEU A 262 -2.12 -34.54 -6.07
CA LEU A 262 -2.54 -35.93 -6.10
C LEU A 262 -2.09 -36.73 -4.88
N ASP A 263 -0.91 -36.45 -4.33
CA ASP A 263 -0.40 -37.08 -3.11
C ASP A 263 -1.09 -36.51 -1.86
N PHE A 264 -1.43 -35.23 -1.84
CA PHE A 264 -2.32 -34.61 -0.86
C PHE A 264 -3.69 -35.30 -0.88
N LEU A 265 -4.31 -35.47 -2.06
CA LEU A 265 -5.58 -36.18 -2.20
C LEU A 265 -5.52 -37.67 -1.82
N ARG A 266 -4.41 -38.36 -2.14
CA ARG A 266 -4.20 -39.78 -1.80
C ARG A 266 -3.87 -39.99 -0.32
N ASN A 267 -2.98 -39.19 0.25
CA ASN A 267 -2.60 -39.28 1.67
C ASN A 267 -3.68 -38.72 2.59
N TRP A 268 -4.49 -37.75 2.17
CA TRP A 268 -5.71 -37.36 2.90
C TRP A 268 -6.70 -38.54 3.02
N LYS A 269 -6.70 -39.46 2.05
CA LYS A 269 -7.49 -40.69 2.11
C LYS A 269 -6.86 -41.78 2.98
N SER A 270 -5.52 -41.81 3.12
CA SER A 270 -4.79 -42.79 3.94
C SER A 270 -4.64 -42.34 5.41
N GLU A 271 -4.65 -41.03 5.68
CA GLU A 271 -4.66 -40.40 7.01
C GLU A 271 -6.07 -40.26 7.60
N LYS A 272 -7.04 -41.07 7.17
CA LYS A 272 -8.33 -41.25 7.88
C LYS A 272 -8.18 -41.73 9.35
N ALA A 273 -6.94 -41.94 9.84
CA ALA A 273 -6.63 -42.44 11.17
C ALA A 273 -5.92 -41.42 12.10
N ILE A 274 -5.59 -40.21 11.66
CA ILE A 274 -4.97 -39.21 12.54
C ILE A 274 -5.93 -38.04 12.67
N SER A 275 -6.51 -37.98 13.87
CA SER A 275 -7.42 -36.96 14.38
C SER A 275 -7.04 -35.54 13.95
N CYS A 276 -8.06 -34.73 13.70
CA CYS A 276 -7.96 -33.28 13.95
C CYS A 276 -7.39 -33.02 15.35
#